data_AF-A0A197SU04-F1
#
_entry.id   AF-A0A197SU04-F1
#
_cell.length_a   1.000
_cell.length_b   1.000
_cell.length_c   1.000
_cell.angle_alpha   90.00
_cell.angle_beta   90.00
_cell.angle_gamma   90.00
#
_symmetry.space_group_name_H-M   'P 1'
#
loop_
_entity.id
_entity.type
_entity.pdbx_description
1 polymer ?
#
loop_
_entity_poly.entity_id
_entity_poly.type
_entity_poly.pdbx_seq_one_letter_code
_entity_poly.pdbx_strand_id
1 'polypeptide(L)'
;MAPPAPLPRPDGLEPFPGARWFHTEPRSPIITAMGRRLVAEKVAVYKEGPGPQWSDADHRSYAGFQVKIGYRGADADGWPGPVSWAKLRVPRT
;
A
#
# COMPACT_ATOMS: atom_id res chain seq x y z
N MET A 1 -16.38 -29.49 -5.22
CA MET A 1 -15.49 -28.59 -5.98
C MET A 1 -14.72 -27.77 -4.96
N ALA A 2 -13.48 -28.16 -4.64
CA ALA A 2 -12.65 -27.45 -3.67
C ALA A 2 -12.16 -26.12 -4.28
N PRO A 3 -12.01 -25.03 -3.49
CA PRO A 3 -11.38 -23.82 -4.00
C PRO A 3 -9.94 -24.13 -4.44
N PRO A 4 -9.43 -23.51 -5.52
CA PRO A 4 -8.05 -23.70 -5.93
C PRO A 4 -7.12 -23.26 -4.80
N ALA A 5 -6.15 -24.11 -4.47
CA ALA A 5 -5.12 -23.80 -3.49
C ALA A 5 -4.39 -22.50 -3.91
N PRO A 6 -4.14 -21.55 -2.99
CA PRO A 6 -3.39 -20.36 -3.32
C PRO A 6 -1.98 -20.78 -3.76
N LEU A 7 -1.58 -20.33 -4.95
CA LEU A 7 -0.24 -20.51 -5.51
C LEU A 7 0.83 -20.17 -4.44
N PRO A 8 2.01 -20.82 -4.46
CA PRO A 8 3.13 -20.41 -3.62
C PRO A 8 3.42 -18.93 -3.86
N ARG A 9 3.11 -18.10 -2.86
CA ARG A 9 3.35 -16.65 -2.90
C ARG A 9 4.86 -16.47 -2.78
N PRO A 10 5.54 -15.72 -3.67
CA PRO A 10 6.96 -15.45 -3.46
C PRO A 10 7.11 -14.80 -2.08
N ASP A 11 7.77 -15.54 -1.20
CA ASP A 11 7.82 -15.37 0.23
C ASP A 11 8.45 -14.01 0.58
N GLY A 12 7.71 -13.17 1.31
CA GLY A 12 8.23 -11.89 1.80
C GLY A 12 7.44 -10.65 1.40
N LEU A 13 6.21 -10.77 0.89
CA LEU A 13 5.29 -9.63 0.72
C LEU A 13 4.20 -9.63 1.81
N GLU A 14 3.86 -8.44 2.29
CA GLU A 14 2.84 -8.26 3.32
C GLU A 14 1.44 -8.45 2.71
N PRO A 15 0.57 -9.30 3.30
CA PRO A 15 -0.81 -9.40 2.86
C PRO A 15 -1.54 -8.09 3.15
N PHE A 16 -2.57 -7.80 2.37
CA PHE A 16 -3.37 -6.60 2.56
C PHE A 16 -4.08 -6.65 3.93
N PRO A 17 -3.79 -5.71 4.86
CA PRO A 17 -4.37 -5.74 6.21
C PRO A 17 -5.84 -5.31 6.24
N GLY A 18 -6.36 -4.74 5.15
CA GLY A 18 -7.74 -4.30 5.00
C GLY A 18 -7.87 -2.77 4.96
N ALA A 19 -8.75 -2.26 4.10
CA ALA A 19 -8.96 -0.82 3.94
C ALA A 19 -9.33 -0.16 5.27
N ARG A 20 -10.23 -0.80 6.03
CA ARG A 20 -10.68 -0.31 7.32
C ARG A 20 -9.55 -0.15 8.35
N TRP A 21 -8.48 -0.93 8.24
CA TRP A 21 -7.29 -0.79 9.09
C TRP A 21 -6.50 0.49 8.76
N PHE A 22 -6.41 0.88 7.49
CA PHE A 22 -5.79 2.15 7.10
C PHE A 22 -6.62 3.36 7.56
N HIS A 23 -7.96 3.24 7.52
CA HIS A 23 -8.86 4.29 7.99
C HIS A 23 -8.77 4.54 9.51
N THR A 24 -8.15 3.64 10.29
CA THR A 24 -7.87 3.88 11.71
C THR A 24 -6.52 4.57 11.96
N GLU A 25 -5.85 5.04 10.90
CA GLU A 25 -4.55 5.74 10.96
C GLU A 25 -3.49 4.96 11.79
N PRO A 26 -3.20 3.72 11.40
CA PRO A 26 -2.47 2.79 12.25
C PRO A 26 -0.99 3.15 12.34
N ARG A 27 -0.36 2.73 13.45
CA ARG A 27 1.08 2.76 13.64
C ARG A 27 1.66 1.35 13.53
N SER A 28 2.37 1.06 12.45
CA SER A 28 2.95 -0.25 12.17
C SER A 28 4.15 -0.15 11.22
N PRO A 29 5.15 -1.04 11.34
CA PRO A 29 6.25 -1.14 10.37
C PRO A 29 5.77 -1.40 8.93
N ILE A 30 4.56 -1.95 8.76
CA ILE A 30 3.88 -2.10 7.47
C ILE A 30 3.76 -0.76 6.73
N ILE A 31 3.45 0.33 7.45
CA ILE A 31 3.34 1.68 6.86
C ILE A 31 4.71 2.14 6.36
N THR A 32 5.78 1.88 7.13
CA THR A 32 7.14 2.21 6.70
C THR A 32 7.53 1.44 5.45
N ALA A 33 7.25 0.13 5.42
CA ALA A 33 7.51 -0.72 4.26
C ALA A 33 6.76 -0.23 3.02
N MET A 34 5.47 0.10 3.18
CA MET A 34 4.62 0.66 2.14
C MET A 34 5.20 1.98 1.64
N GLY A 35 5.51 2.91 2.54
CA GLY A 35 6.04 4.22 2.17
C GLY A 35 7.38 4.14 1.44
N ARG A 36 8.25 3.21 1.82
CA ARG A 36 9.49 2.92 1.07
C ARG A 36 9.20 2.49 -0.37
N ARG A 37 8.15 1.70 -0.61
CA ARG A 37 7.72 1.33 -1.97
C ARG A 37 7.19 2.55 -2.72
N LEU A 38 6.37 3.39 -2.09
CA LEU A 38 5.88 4.64 -2.72
C LEU A 38 7.03 5.59 -3.11
N VAL A 39 8.08 5.65 -2.29
CA VAL A 39 9.32 6.39 -2.61
C VAL A 39 10.02 5.78 -3.82
N ALA A 40 10.18 4.44 -3.85
CA ALA A 40 10.76 3.74 -4.99
C ALA A 40 9.94 3.95 -6.29
N GLU A 41 8.63 4.05 -6.16
CA GLU A 41 7.71 4.36 -7.25
C GLU A 41 7.74 5.84 -7.68
N LYS A 42 8.49 6.70 -6.98
CA LYS A 42 8.62 8.16 -7.23
C LYS A 42 7.30 8.92 -7.19
N VAL A 43 6.34 8.42 -6.40
CA VAL A 43 5.04 9.04 -6.16
C VAL A 43 4.90 9.51 -4.72
N ALA A 44 5.84 9.15 -3.86
CA ALA A 44 5.86 9.59 -2.48
C ALA A 44 6.08 11.11 -2.34
N VAL A 45 5.33 11.72 -1.44
CA VAL A 45 5.39 13.15 -1.13
C VAL A 45 5.89 13.41 0.30
N TYR A 46 6.70 12.50 0.85
CA TYR A 46 7.29 12.68 2.18
C TYR A 46 8.31 13.82 2.19
N LYS A 47 8.30 14.62 3.27
CA LYS A 47 9.31 15.67 3.51
C LYS A 47 10.58 15.11 4.17
N GLU A 48 10.41 14.26 5.17
CA GLU A 48 11.50 13.67 5.95
C GLU A 48 11.73 12.19 5.62
N GLY A 49 10.67 11.50 5.17
CA GLY A 49 10.70 10.08 4.78
C GLY A 49 9.50 9.31 5.34
N PRO A 50 9.31 8.05 4.93
CA PRO A 50 8.23 7.22 5.41
C PRO A 50 8.48 6.77 6.85
N GLY A 51 7.48 6.96 7.73
CA GLY A 51 7.49 6.52 9.12
C GLY A 51 6.59 5.31 9.37
N PRO A 52 6.55 4.77 10.59
CA PRO A 52 5.63 3.69 10.96
C PRO A 52 4.20 4.20 11.21
N GLN A 53 4.00 5.51 11.35
CA GLN A 53 2.70 6.11 11.57
C GLN A 53 2.07 6.46 10.22
N TRP A 54 0.84 6.00 9.98
CA TRP A 54 0.05 6.47 8.85
C TRP A 54 -0.21 7.96 8.98
N SER A 55 -0.01 8.69 7.88
CA SER A 55 -0.14 10.13 7.79
C SER A 55 -0.81 10.57 6.48
N ASP A 56 -1.21 11.83 6.41
CA ASP A 56 -1.74 12.43 5.18
C ASP A 56 -0.76 12.36 3.99
N ALA A 57 0.55 12.36 4.28
CA ALA A 57 1.57 12.16 3.26
C ALA A 57 1.49 10.75 2.64
N ASP A 58 1.22 9.71 3.43
CA ASP A 58 1.02 8.34 2.93
C ASP A 58 -0.22 8.28 2.03
N HIS A 59 -1.32 8.89 2.47
CA HIS A 59 -2.57 8.94 1.73
C HIS A 59 -2.40 9.59 0.35
N ARG A 60 -1.77 10.77 0.30
CA ARG A 60 -1.48 11.47 -0.98
C ARG A 60 -0.49 10.70 -1.86
N SER A 61 0.54 10.12 -1.26
CA SER A 61 1.53 9.30 -1.96
C SER A 61 0.88 8.09 -2.63
N TYR A 62 -0.06 7.46 -1.93
CA TYR A 62 -0.79 6.30 -2.42
C TYR A 62 -1.79 6.68 -3.51
N ALA A 63 -2.44 7.84 -3.43
CA ALA A 63 -3.30 8.36 -4.50
C ALA A 63 -2.49 8.52 -5.80
N GLY A 64 -1.29 9.10 -5.71
CA GLY A 64 -0.36 9.20 -6.83
C GLY A 64 0.05 7.83 -7.40
N PHE A 65 0.28 6.85 -6.52
CA PHE A 65 0.54 5.47 -6.94
C PHE A 65 -0.65 4.87 -7.70
N GLN A 66 -1.86 5.00 -7.17
CA GLN A 66 -3.10 4.51 -7.81
C GLN A 66 -3.25 5.07 -9.22
N VAL A 67 -3.10 6.39 -9.39
CA VAL A 67 -3.11 7.02 -10.71
C VAL A 67 -2.04 6.43 -11.63
N LYS A 68 -0.82 6.22 -11.10
CA LYS A 68 0.30 5.65 -11.86
C LYS A 68 0.04 4.22 -12.35
N ILE A 69 -0.62 3.38 -11.56
CA ILE A 69 -0.97 2.00 -11.96
C ILE A 69 -2.27 1.92 -12.79
N GLY A 70 -2.84 3.06 -13.17
CA GLY A 70 -3.98 3.19 -14.09
C GLY A 70 -5.35 3.35 -13.43
N TYR A 71 -5.42 3.55 -12.10
CA TYR A 71 -6.68 3.82 -11.41
C TYR A 71 -7.10 5.26 -11.69
N ARG A 72 -8.41 5.52 -11.79
CA ARG A 72 -8.97 6.85 -12.13
C ARG A 72 -10.24 7.11 -11.34
N GLY A 73 -10.51 8.38 -11.04
CA GLY A 73 -11.72 8.78 -10.32
C GLY A 73 -11.78 8.18 -8.91
N ALA A 74 -12.92 7.57 -8.58
CA ALA A 74 -13.23 6.98 -7.27
C ALA A 74 -12.50 5.67 -6.94
N ASP A 75 -11.49 5.32 -7.75
CA ASP A 75 -10.58 4.21 -7.49
C ASP A 75 -9.19 4.72 -7.03
N ALA A 76 -8.89 6.00 -7.27
CA ALA A 76 -7.63 6.67 -6.93
C ALA A 76 -7.78 7.59 -5.70
N ASP A 77 -8.55 7.15 -4.71
CA ASP A 77 -8.92 7.95 -3.54
C ASP A 77 -7.78 8.17 -2.55
N GLY A 78 -6.66 7.45 -2.71
CA GLY A 78 -5.54 7.42 -1.77
C GLY A 78 -5.63 6.27 -0.77
N TRP A 79 -6.78 5.59 -0.69
CA TRP A 79 -6.95 4.46 0.21
C TRP A 79 -6.41 3.16 -0.39
N PRO A 80 -5.58 2.41 0.35
CA PRO A 80 -5.09 1.13 -0.13
C PRO A 80 -6.21 0.12 -0.33
N GLY A 81 -6.23 -0.50 -1.52
CA GLY A 81 -7.12 -1.58 -1.90
C GLY A 81 -6.35 -2.88 -2.12
N PRO A 82 -7.01 -4.05 -2.12
CA PRO A 82 -6.33 -5.34 -2.25
C PRO A 82 -5.53 -5.47 -3.57
N VAL A 83 -6.05 -4.92 -4.66
CA VAL A 83 -5.41 -4.99 -5.98
C VAL A 83 -4.26 -4.00 -6.10
N SER A 84 -4.43 -2.75 -5.65
CA SER A 84 -3.35 -1.76 -5.63
C SER A 84 -2.23 -2.16 -4.66
N TRP A 85 -2.57 -2.76 -3.52
CA TRP A 85 -1.61 -3.32 -2.56
C TRP A 85 -0.78 -4.44 -3.18
N ALA A 86 -1.43 -5.39 -3.86
CA ALA A 86 -0.74 -6.47 -4.56
C ALA A 86 0.24 -5.95 -5.63
N LYS A 87 -0.11 -4.85 -6.31
CA LYS A 87 0.77 -4.18 -7.29
C LYS A 87 1.93 -3.42 -6.63
N LEU A 88 1.72 -2.81 -5.47
CA LEU A 88 2.76 -2.09 -4.73
C LEU A 88 3.87 -3.03 -4.23
N ARG A 89 3.51 -4.31 -3.98
CA ARG A 89 4.42 -5.36 -3.52
C ARG A 89 5.20 -4.92 -2.28
N VAL A 90 4.46 -4.61 -1.23
CA VAL A 90 5.03 -4.19 0.07
C VAL A 90 5.77 -5.38 0.69
N PRO A 91 7.07 -5.26 1.01
CA PRO A 91 7.80 -6.32 1.67
C PRO A 91 7.28 -6.51 3.09
N ARG A 92 7.22 -7.76 3.53
CA ARG A 92 6.88 -8.14 4.88
C ARG A 92 8.06 -7.84 5.80
N THR A 93 7.78 -7.19 6.93
CA THR A 93 8.77 -6.74 7.91
C THR A 93 8.56 -7.39 9.25
#